data_AF-A0A7R9JJT8-F1
#
_entry.id   AF-A0A7R9JJT8-F1
#
_cell.length_a   1.000
_cell.length_b   1.000
_cell.length_c   1.000
_cell.angle_alpha   90.00
_cell.angle_beta   90.00
_cell.angle_gamma   90.00
#
_symmetry.space_group_name_H-M   'P 1'
#
loop_
_entity.id
_entity.type
_entity.pdbx_description
1 polymer ?
#
loop_
_entity_poly.entity_id
_entity_poly.type
_entity_poly.pdbx_seq_one_letter_code
_entity_poly.pdbx_strand_id
1 'polypeptide(L)'
;MIVEVSKMEGTGELILTGYLGRVMKESAKIALNWVRTAAIEYGIKLDRKIDLHIHFPMGAVVKDGPSAGITIATALMSLFANRPVATDVAMTGEMTLTGMVVPVGGVRDKVLAAHRAGLKRVILPRKCKMDLIELADNV
;
A
#
# COMPACT_ATOMS: atom_id res chain seq x y z
N MET A 1 -5.80 -8.37 2.04
CA MET A 1 -6.25 -7.19 2.82
C MET A 1 -6.46 -6.05 1.85
N ILE A 2 -7.53 -5.28 2.02
CA ILE A 2 -7.83 -4.08 1.21
C ILE A 2 -7.38 -2.85 2.02
N VAL A 3 -6.94 -1.80 1.32
CA VAL A 3 -6.63 -0.49 1.90
C VAL A 3 -7.56 0.52 1.25
N GLU A 4 -8.31 1.24 2.08
CA GLU A 4 -9.24 2.27 1.63
C GLU A 4 -8.70 3.64 2.03
N VAL A 5 -8.88 4.62 1.15
CA VAL A 5 -8.48 6.00 1.41
C VAL A 5 -9.59 6.96 1.02
N SER A 6 -9.79 7.99 1.82
CA SER A 6 -10.69 9.10 1.50
C SER A 6 -10.02 10.44 1.83
N LYS A 7 -10.55 11.51 1.24
CA LYS A 7 -10.14 12.88 1.49
C LYS A 7 -11.34 13.73 1.88
N MET A 8 -11.12 14.69 2.76
CA MET A 8 -12.11 15.67 3.18
C MET A 8 -11.43 17.03 3.38
N GLU A 9 -12.18 18.12 3.24
CA GLU A 9 -11.68 19.44 3.59
C GLU A 9 -11.36 19.50 5.08
N GLY A 10 -10.22 20.09 5.43
CA GLY A 10 -9.74 20.07 6.80
C GLY A 10 -8.42 20.81 7.02
N THR A 11 -7.60 20.30 7.94
CA THR A 11 -6.38 20.97 8.43
C THR A 11 -5.08 20.32 7.94
N GLY A 12 -5.16 19.20 7.23
CA GLY A 12 -4.01 18.42 6.78
C GLY A 12 -3.72 17.19 7.64
N GLU A 13 -4.69 16.74 8.45
CA GLU A 13 -4.57 15.60 9.36
C GLU A 13 -4.52 14.26 8.60
N LEU A 14 -3.76 13.30 9.14
CA LEU A 14 -3.75 11.91 8.68
C LEU A 14 -4.42 11.01 9.74
N ILE A 15 -5.63 10.56 9.43
CA ILE A 15 -6.44 9.68 10.25
C ILE A 15 -6.20 8.23 9.82
N LEU A 16 -5.88 7.37 10.79
CA LEU A 16 -5.59 5.95 10.54
C LEU A 16 -6.49 5.06 11.38
N THR A 17 -7.24 4.15 10.74
CA THR A 17 -8.19 3.23 11.42
C THR A 17 -8.01 1.79 10.96
N GLY A 18 -8.51 0.83 11.75
CA GLY A 18 -8.40 -0.60 11.43
C GLY A 18 -7.43 -1.40 12.30
N TYR A 19 -7.22 -0.97 13.55
CA TYR A 19 -6.37 -1.62 14.56
C TYR A 19 -4.92 -1.82 14.10
N LEU A 20 -4.25 -0.69 13.82
CA LEU A 20 -2.89 -0.66 13.31
C LEU A 20 -1.85 -0.62 14.43
N GLY A 21 -0.81 -1.44 14.30
CA GLY A 21 0.40 -1.34 15.12
C GLY A 21 1.29 -0.15 14.74
N ARG A 22 2.45 -0.05 15.38
CA ARG A 22 3.33 1.13 15.24
C ARG A 22 3.99 1.18 13.86
N VAL A 23 4.44 0.04 13.35
CA VAL A 23 5.18 -0.04 12.07
C VAL A 23 4.25 0.29 10.91
N MET A 24 2.99 -0.17 10.95
CA MET A 24 2.02 0.16 9.91
C MET A 24 1.67 1.65 9.89
N LYS A 25 1.55 2.30 11.07
CA LYS A 25 1.32 3.75 11.17
C LYS A 25 2.49 4.55 10.61
N GLU A 26 3.73 4.12 10.84
CA GLU A 26 4.92 4.73 10.23
C GLU A 26 4.94 4.54 8.72
N SER A 27 4.60 3.34 8.25
CA SER A 27 4.51 3.03 6.81
C SER A 27 3.51 3.93 6.09
N ALA A 28 2.36 4.22 6.71
CA ALA A 28 1.37 5.15 6.17
C ALA A 28 1.91 6.58 6.05
N LYS A 29 2.67 7.05 7.06
CA LYS A 29 3.31 8.39 7.03
C LYS A 29 4.39 8.49 5.95
N ILE A 30 5.23 7.46 5.82
CA ILE A 30 6.25 7.38 4.78
C ILE A 30 5.59 7.42 3.40
N ALA A 31 4.51 6.66 3.22
CA ALA A 31 3.77 6.64 1.97
C ALA A 31 3.18 7.99 1.60
N LEU A 32 2.54 8.67 2.56
CA LEU A 32 2.02 10.02 2.34
C LEU A 32 3.11 11.03 1.99
N ASN A 33 4.26 10.98 2.67
CA ASN A 33 5.38 11.89 2.40
C ASN A 33 5.92 11.70 0.98
N TRP A 34 6.09 10.45 0.56
CA TRP A 34 6.52 10.16 -0.81
C TRP A 34 5.48 10.63 -1.83
N VAL A 35 4.19 10.30 -1.63
CA VAL A 35 3.09 10.72 -2.51
C VAL A 35 3.04 12.24 -2.67
N ARG A 36 3.23 13.00 -1.59
CA ARG A 36 3.23 14.47 -1.65
C ARG A 36 4.33 15.02 -2.55
N THR A 37 5.48 14.34 -2.59
CA THR A 37 6.61 14.72 -3.45
C THR A 37 6.37 14.26 -4.88
N ALA A 38 5.97 13.00 -5.06
CA ALA A 38 5.71 12.40 -6.36
C ALA A 38 4.56 13.10 -7.11
N ALA A 39 3.49 13.51 -6.41
CA ALA A 39 2.36 14.21 -7.01
C ALA A 39 2.77 15.42 -7.86
N ILE A 40 3.82 16.14 -7.46
CA ILE A 40 4.37 17.28 -8.22
C ILE A 40 4.88 16.82 -9.60
N GLU A 41 5.61 15.71 -9.65
CA GLU A 41 6.14 15.12 -10.89
C GLU A 41 5.02 14.63 -11.82
N TYR A 42 3.91 14.15 -11.25
CA TYR A 42 2.72 13.72 -12.01
C TYR A 42 1.76 14.87 -12.36
N GLY A 43 2.10 16.13 -12.05
CA GLY A 43 1.24 17.29 -12.32
C GLY A 43 -0.04 17.35 -11.46
N ILE A 44 -0.06 16.62 -10.34
CA ILE A 44 -1.19 16.54 -9.41
C ILE A 44 -1.05 17.66 -8.38
N LYS A 45 -2.01 18.58 -8.36
CA LYS A 45 -2.07 19.65 -7.35
C LYS A 45 -2.69 19.11 -6.06
N LEU A 46 -1.91 19.13 -4.98
CA LEU A 46 -2.37 18.77 -3.65
C LEU A 46 -2.66 20.03 -2.84
N ASP A 47 -3.87 20.14 -2.31
CA ASP A 47 -4.18 21.13 -1.28
C ASP A 47 -3.64 20.64 0.07
N ARG A 48 -3.02 21.55 0.82
CA ARG A 48 -2.51 21.30 2.17
C ARG A 48 -3.63 21.22 3.21
N LYS A 49 -4.82 21.76 2.90
CA LYS A 49 -6.01 21.78 3.77
C LYS A 49 -6.93 20.58 3.56
N ILE A 50 -6.35 19.41 3.28
CA ILE A 50 -7.09 18.17 3.09
C ILE A 50 -6.70 17.19 4.18
N ASP A 51 -7.70 16.76 4.94
CA ASP A 51 -7.54 15.62 5.84
C ASP A 51 -7.67 14.33 5.03
N LEU A 52 -6.85 13.34 5.40
CA LEU A 52 -6.78 12.04 4.75
C LEU A 52 -7.13 10.97 5.75
N HIS A 53 -8.05 10.10 5.39
CA HIS A 53 -8.42 8.95 6.20
C HIS A 53 -8.04 7.67 5.48
N ILE A 54 -7.17 6.87 6.11
CA ILE A 54 -6.77 5.54 5.64
C ILE A 54 -7.42 4.50 6.54
N HIS A 55 -8.22 3.63 5.93
CA HIS A 55 -8.91 2.55 6.62
C HIS A 55 -8.39 1.18 6.19
N PHE A 56 -8.17 0.33 7.19
CA PHE A 56 -7.80 -1.07 6.99
C PHE A 56 -8.90 -1.97 7.59
N PRO A 57 -9.79 -2.54 6.78
CA PRO A 57 -10.92 -3.36 7.23
C PRO A 57 -10.51 -4.53 8.13
N MET A 58 -11.46 -5.13 8.86
CA MET A 58 -11.22 -6.16 9.89
C MET A 58 -10.53 -5.62 11.16
N GLY A 59 -11.18 -4.67 11.86
CA GLY A 59 -10.64 -3.99 13.04
C GLY A 59 -10.38 -4.87 14.28
N ALA A 60 -10.78 -6.16 14.26
CA ALA A 60 -10.50 -7.09 15.35
C ALA A 60 -9.08 -7.70 15.29
N VAL A 61 -8.43 -7.65 14.13
CA VAL A 61 -7.10 -8.24 13.92
C VAL A 61 -6.06 -7.13 13.89
N VAL A 62 -5.02 -7.25 14.73
CA VAL A 62 -3.89 -6.32 14.74
C VAL A 62 -3.16 -6.42 13.40
N LYS A 63 -2.99 -5.28 12.75
CA LYS A 63 -2.25 -5.16 11.49
C LYS A 63 -0.96 -4.42 11.76
N ASP A 64 0.13 -5.15 11.78
CA ASP A 64 1.45 -4.54 11.95
C ASP A 64 2.45 -5.14 10.97
N GLY A 65 3.35 -4.30 10.48
CA GLY A 65 4.39 -4.66 9.52
C GLY A 65 4.47 -3.70 8.34
N PRO A 66 5.66 -3.57 7.72
CA PRO A 66 5.92 -2.52 6.73
C PRO A 66 5.45 -2.87 5.31
N SER A 67 5.01 -4.11 5.10
CA SER A 67 4.84 -4.71 3.78
C SER A 67 3.66 -4.19 2.93
N ALA A 68 2.93 -3.19 3.43
CA ALA A 68 1.82 -2.53 2.74
C ALA A 68 2.17 -1.10 2.26
N GLY A 69 3.42 -0.65 2.39
CA GLY A 69 3.83 0.71 2.03
C GLY A 69 3.47 1.10 0.59
N ILE A 70 3.75 0.22 -0.38
CA ILE A 70 3.41 0.47 -1.79
C ILE A 70 1.89 0.45 -2.05
N THR A 71 1.14 -0.33 -1.27
CA THR A 71 -0.33 -0.41 -1.36
C THR A 71 -0.94 0.91 -0.93
N ILE A 72 -0.47 1.45 0.19
CA ILE A 72 -0.92 2.74 0.72
C ILE A 72 -0.57 3.86 -0.26
N ALA A 73 0.66 3.87 -0.79
CA ALA A 73 1.09 4.86 -1.77
C ALA A 73 0.22 4.83 -3.04
N THR A 74 -0.10 3.63 -3.54
CA THR A 74 -0.96 3.45 -4.73
C THR A 74 -2.38 3.95 -4.47
N ALA A 75 -2.95 3.63 -3.31
CA ALA A 75 -4.28 4.10 -2.94
C ALA A 75 -4.33 5.64 -2.86
N LEU A 76 -3.34 6.27 -2.22
CA LEU A 76 -3.23 7.73 -2.13
C LEU A 76 -3.03 8.39 -3.51
N MET A 77 -2.13 7.85 -4.34
CA MET A 77 -1.93 8.35 -5.71
C MET A 77 -3.21 8.24 -6.53
N SER A 78 -3.95 7.13 -6.43
CA SER A 78 -5.25 6.94 -7.08
C SER A 78 -6.26 8.00 -6.64
N LEU A 79 -6.37 8.26 -5.34
CA LEU A 79 -7.26 9.26 -4.75
C LEU A 79 -6.96 10.69 -5.27
N PHE A 80 -5.69 11.05 -5.36
CA PHE A 80 -5.30 12.38 -5.81
C PHE A 80 -5.35 12.54 -7.34
N ALA A 81 -5.03 11.49 -8.10
CA ALA A 81 -5.11 11.49 -9.55
C ALA A 81 -6.54 11.32 -10.08
N ASN A 82 -7.51 11.00 -9.20
CA ASN A 82 -8.86 10.59 -9.57
C ASN A 82 -8.86 9.46 -10.62
N ARG A 83 -7.96 8.48 -10.43
CA ARG A 83 -7.75 7.38 -11.38
C ARG A 83 -7.96 6.04 -10.67
N PRO A 84 -8.85 5.17 -11.18
CA PRO A 84 -9.11 3.88 -10.53
C PRO A 84 -7.88 2.96 -10.58
N VAL A 85 -7.70 2.18 -9.50
CA VAL A 85 -6.73 1.08 -9.43
C VAL A 85 -7.38 -0.19 -10.00
N ALA A 86 -6.58 -1.03 -10.66
CA ALA A 86 -7.04 -2.33 -11.14
C ALA A 86 -7.46 -3.24 -9.96
N THR A 87 -8.61 -3.89 -10.08
CA THR A 87 -9.22 -4.71 -9.01
C THR A 87 -8.68 -6.14 -8.95
N ASP A 88 -7.96 -6.59 -9.97
CA ASP A 88 -7.40 -7.93 -10.12
C ASP A 88 -5.90 -8.01 -9.75
N VAL A 89 -5.38 -7.00 -9.06
CA VAL A 89 -3.96 -6.86 -8.70
C VAL A 89 -3.76 -6.89 -7.19
N ALA A 90 -2.97 -7.85 -6.71
CA ALA A 90 -2.36 -7.80 -5.38
C ALA A 90 -1.00 -7.09 -5.42
N MET A 91 -0.60 -6.47 -4.31
CA MET A 91 0.73 -5.91 -4.18
C MET A 91 1.25 -6.03 -2.74
N THR A 92 2.55 -6.25 -2.60
CA THR A 92 3.26 -6.18 -1.31
C THR A 92 4.66 -5.62 -1.51
N GLY A 93 5.12 -4.84 -0.55
CA GLY A 93 6.41 -4.19 -0.60
C GLY A 93 6.51 -3.13 0.48
N GLU A 94 7.62 -3.13 1.18
CA GLU A 94 7.98 -2.03 2.06
C GLU A 94 8.55 -0.90 1.21
N MET A 95 8.20 0.33 1.58
CA MET A 95 8.59 1.52 0.84
C MET A 95 9.44 2.42 1.71
N THR A 96 10.53 2.94 1.15
CA THR A 96 11.37 3.95 1.80
C THR A 96 10.86 5.37 1.53
N LEU A 97 11.37 6.35 2.27
CA LEU A 97 11.09 7.77 2.01
C LEU A 97 11.50 8.22 0.60
N THR A 98 12.50 7.57 0.00
CA THR A 98 12.98 7.84 -1.36
C THR A 98 12.16 7.16 -2.44
N GLY A 99 11.15 6.36 -2.08
CA GLY A 99 10.32 5.61 -3.03
C GLY A 99 10.92 4.27 -3.47
N MET A 100 12.01 3.81 -2.84
CA MET A 100 12.56 2.49 -3.11
C MET A 100 11.67 1.41 -2.49
N VAL A 101 11.44 0.34 -3.25
CA VAL A 101 10.70 -0.84 -2.78
C VAL A 101 11.70 -1.90 -2.30
N VAL A 102 11.62 -2.25 -1.02
CA VAL A 102 12.53 -3.22 -0.38
C VAL A 102 11.85 -4.59 -0.20
N PRO A 103 12.63 -5.68 -0.07
CA PRO A 103 12.09 -7.03 0.06
C PRO A 103 11.22 -7.18 1.31
N VAL A 104 10.25 -8.09 1.24
CA VAL A 104 9.35 -8.41 2.35
C VAL A 104 9.35 -9.91 2.60
N GLY A 105 9.11 -10.32 3.84
CA GLY A 105 8.93 -11.74 4.17
C GLY A 105 7.56 -12.29 3.77
N GLY A 106 7.44 -13.63 3.82
CA GLY A 106 6.18 -14.34 3.59
C GLY A 106 5.65 -14.24 2.16
N VAL A 107 6.54 -14.09 1.17
CA VAL A 107 6.17 -13.93 -0.26
C VAL A 107 5.33 -15.11 -0.73
N ARG A 108 5.73 -16.33 -0.36
CA ARG A 108 5.02 -17.57 -0.69
C ARG A 108 3.57 -17.55 -0.25
N ASP A 109 3.33 -17.29 1.04
CA ASP A 109 1.98 -17.27 1.61
C ASP A 109 1.11 -16.16 0.99
N LYS A 110 1.72 -15.00 0.70
CA LYS A 110 1.03 -13.86 0.08
C LYS A 110 0.63 -14.15 -1.36
N VAL A 111 1.49 -14.80 -2.15
CA VAL A 111 1.19 -15.20 -3.53
C VAL A 111 0.11 -16.28 -3.54
N LEU A 112 0.21 -17.29 -2.68
CA LEU A 112 -0.83 -18.31 -2.54
C LEU A 112 -2.17 -17.73 -2.12
N ALA A 113 -2.17 -16.77 -1.18
CA ALA A 113 -3.39 -16.07 -0.78
C ALA A 113 -4.00 -15.26 -1.94
N ALA A 114 -3.17 -14.59 -2.75
CA ALA A 114 -3.63 -13.86 -3.93
C ALA A 114 -4.22 -14.81 -4.99
N HIS A 115 -3.57 -15.95 -5.25
CA HIS A 115 -4.06 -16.98 -6.15
C HIS A 115 -5.42 -17.54 -5.67
N ARG A 116 -5.54 -17.89 -4.38
CA ARG A 116 -6.80 -18.35 -3.77
C ARG A 116 -7.92 -17.31 -3.84
N ALA A 117 -7.57 -16.02 -3.80
CA ALA A 117 -8.51 -14.92 -3.97
C ALA A 117 -8.89 -14.65 -5.44
N GLY A 118 -8.36 -15.42 -6.40
CA GLY A 118 -8.66 -15.27 -7.83
C GLY A 118 -8.01 -14.06 -8.49
N LEU A 119 -6.97 -13.48 -7.88
CA LEU A 119 -6.27 -12.33 -8.42
C LEU A 119 -5.33 -12.75 -9.54
N LYS A 120 -5.34 -12.02 -10.66
CA LYS A 120 -4.58 -12.38 -11.87
C LYS A 120 -3.13 -11.94 -11.82
N ARG A 121 -2.82 -10.94 -11.00
CA ARG A 121 -1.53 -10.27 -10.99
C ARG A 121 -1.07 -9.99 -9.57
N VAL A 122 0.22 -10.18 -9.31
CA VAL A 122 0.86 -9.86 -8.03
C VAL A 122 2.09 -8.98 -8.29
N ILE A 123 2.13 -7.81 -7.66
CA ILE A 123 3.29 -6.90 -7.67
C ILE A 123 4.16 -7.21 -6.45
N LEU A 124 5.44 -7.49 -6.71
CA LEU A 124 6.43 -7.87 -5.69
C LEU A 124 7.71 -7.06 -5.83
N PRO A 125 8.48 -6.88 -4.75
CA PRO A 125 9.81 -6.30 -4.83
C PRO A 125 10.71 -7.16 -5.73
N ARG A 126 11.49 -6.53 -6.61
CA ARG A 126 12.36 -7.26 -7.57
C ARG A 126 13.31 -8.27 -6.88
N LYS A 127 13.74 -7.96 -5.67
CA LYS A 127 14.62 -8.81 -4.85
C LYS A 127 13.93 -10.07 -4.29
N CYS A 128 12.60 -10.12 -4.25
CA CYS A 128 11.83 -11.31 -3.85
C CYS A 128 11.69 -12.34 -4.98
N LYS A 129 12.35 -12.14 -6.14
CA LYS A 129 12.24 -13.07 -7.28
C LYS A 129 12.75 -14.47 -6.95
N MET A 130 13.76 -14.60 -6.09
CA MET A 130 14.30 -15.92 -5.70
C MET A 130 13.26 -16.75 -4.94
N ASP A 131 12.47 -16.10 -4.08
CA ASP A 131 11.40 -16.75 -3.29
C ASP A 131 10.27 -17.30 -4.17
N LEU A 132 10.16 -16.85 -5.44
CA LEU A 132 9.18 -17.33 -6.41
C LEU A 132 9.64 -18.58 -7.17
N ILE A 133 10.95 -18.82 -7.27
CA ILE A 133 11.47 -19.97 -8.01
C ILE A 133 11.03 -21.29 -7.37
N GLU A 134 10.86 -21.30 -6.04
CA GLU A 134 10.36 -22.45 -5.27
C GLU A 134 8.85 -22.71 -5.42
N LEU A 135 8.08 -21.78 -5.99
CA LEU A 135 6.63 -21.92 -6.18
C LEU A 135 6.24 -22.59 -7.50
N ALA A 136 7.20 -22.76 -8.42
CA ALA A 136 6.96 -23.06 -9.82
C ALA A 136 6.30 -24.43 -10.11
N ASP A 137 6.09 -25.28 -9.10
CA ASP A 137 5.54 -26.60 -9.32
C ASP A 137 4.01 -26.69 -9.25
N ASN A 138 3.26 -25.71 -8.69
CA ASN A 138 1.80 -25.85 -8.49
C ASN A 138 0.96 -24.54 -8.35
N VAL A 139 1.44 -23.38 -8.82
CA VAL A 139 0.72 -22.08 -8.71
C VAL A 139 0.56 -21.38 -10.05
#